data_AF-A0A3N0Y2I1-F1
#
_entry.id   AF-A0A3N0Y2I1-F1
#
_cell.length_a   1.000
_cell.length_b   1.000
_cell.length_c   1.000
_cell.angle_alpha   90.00
_cell.angle_beta   90.00
_cell.angle_gamma   90.00
#
_symmetry.space_group_name_H-M   'P 1'
#
loop_
_entity.id
_entity.type
_entity.pdbx_description
1 polymer ?
#
loop_
_entity_poly.entity_id
_entity_poly.type
_entity_poly.pdbx_seq_one_letter_code
_entity_poly.pdbx_strand_id
1 'polypeptide(L)'
;MLIFQLVVLIAKNSRALICLPCDKSKCEEPKHCTGSVVLGICGCCSVCAKQKNESCGGVYGLYGTCDRGLRCVIRPPLNGGSITQYEVGVCEVQVGTPTWSEDMHCNVTGQVSAWLAMKIEGVSTV
;
A
#
# COMPACT_ATOMS: atom_id res chain seq x y z
N MET A 1 -46.59 0.79 4.62
CA MET A 1 -46.32 0.92 3.17
C MET A 1 -45.05 1.72 2.86
N LEU A 2 -44.82 2.89 3.47
CA LEU A 2 -43.61 3.71 3.23
C LEU A 2 -42.29 2.99 3.62
N ILE A 3 -42.29 2.29 4.74
CA ILE A 3 -41.10 1.58 5.26
C ILE A 3 -40.67 0.47 4.29
N PHE A 4 -41.63 -0.24 3.69
CA PHE A 4 -41.33 -1.32 2.72
C PHE A 4 -40.71 -0.75 1.43
N GLN A 5 -41.21 0.40 0.95
CA GLN A 5 -40.63 1.11 -0.19
C GLN A 5 -39.20 1.60 0.12
N LEU A 6 -38.95 2.12 1.32
CA LEU A 6 -37.61 2.53 1.77
C LEU A 6 -36.64 1.34 1.83
N VAL A 7 -37.06 0.19 2.36
CA VAL A 7 -36.24 -1.03 2.44
C VAL A 7 -35.85 -1.54 1.04
N VAL A 8 -36.78 -1.54 0.08
CA VAL A 8 -36.50 -1.95 -1.31
C VAL A 8 -35.51 -1.01 -2.01
N LEU A 9 -35.60 0.30 -1.76
CA LEU A 9 -34.66 1.28 -2.31
C LEU A 9 -33.24 1.13 -1.74
N ILE A 10 -33.11 0.81 -0.44
CA ILE A 10 -31.81 0.59 0.21
C ILE A 10 -31.18 -0.71 -0.30
N ALA A 11 -31.96 -1.79 -0.46
CA ALA A 11 -31.48 -3.08 -0.96
C ALA A 11 -31.03 -3.05 -2.43
N LYS A 12 -31.63 -2.20 -3.28
CA LYS A 12 -31.15 -2.02 -4.67
C LYS A 12 -29.81 -1.29 -4.75
N ASN A 13 -29.45 -0.52 -3.71
CA ASN A 13 -28.23 0.27 -3.66
C ASN A 13 -27.13 -0.36 -2.79
N SER A 14 -27.38 -1.51 -2.15
CA SER A 14 -26.35 -2.27 -1.44
C SER A 14 -25.52 -3.08 -2.43
N ARG A 15 -24.69 -2.41 -3.23
CA ARG A 15 -23.56 -3.11 -3.84
C ARG A 15 -22.56 -3.36 -2.72
N ALA A 16 -22.46 -4.61 -2.27
CA ALA A 16 -21.33 -5.04 -1.46
C ALA A 16 -20.04 -4.62 -2.20
N LEU A 17 -19.03 -4.16 -1.46
CA LEU A 17 -17.71 -3.83 -2.00
C LEU A 17 -16.95 -5.13 -2.33
N ILE A 18 -17.54 -5.92 -3.23
CA ILE A 18 -17.02 -7.14 -3.81
C ILE A 18 -16.60 -6.84 -5.23
N CYS A 19 -15.41 -7.28 -5.59
CA CYS A 19 -14.93 -7.19 -6.95
C CYS A 19 -15.81 -8.06 -7.87
N LEU A 20 -16.29 -7.46 -8.96
CA LEU A 20 -16.99 -8.18 -10.01
C LEU A 20 -16.01 -9.08 -10.78
N PRO A 21 -16.50 -10.11 -11.50
CA PRO A 21 -15.68 -10.85 -12.46
C PRO A 21 -14.94 -9.89 -13.39
N CYS A 22 -13.65 -10.14 -13.59
CA CYS A 22 -12.79 -9.24 -14.34
C CYS A 22 -13.17 -9.21 -15.83
N ASP A 23 -13.66 -8.07 -16.30
CA ASP A 23 -13.86 -7.78 -17.71
C ASP A 23 -12.86 -6.69 -18.14
N LYS A 24 -11.76 -7.11 -18.78
CA LYS A 24 -10.69 -6.20 -19.22
C LYS A 24 -11.13 -5.21 -20.29
N SER A 25 -12.23 -5.47 -21.00
CA SER A 25 -12.75 -4.54 -22.01
C SER A 25 -13.29 -3.24 -21.40
N LYS A 26 -13.58 -3.25 -20.09
CA LYS A 26 -14.06 -2.10 -19.33
C LYS A 26 -12.94 -1.29 -18.69
N CYS A 27 -11.69 -1.73 -18.81
CA CYS A 27 -10.56 -1.04 -18.21
C CYS A 27 -10.14 0.15 -19.07
N GLU A 28 -9.91 1.28 -18.42
CA GLU A 28 -9.18 2.40 -19.00
C GLU A 28 -7.70 2.01 -19.08
N GLU A 29 -7.06 2.20 -20.23
CA GLU A 29 -5.63 1.97 -20.37
C GLU A 29 -4.84 3.15 -19.76
N PRO A 30 -3.93 2.92 -18.81
CA PRO A 30 -3.20 3.99 -18.15
C PRO A 30 -2.23 4.66 -19.14
N LYS A 31 -2.37 5.97 -19.32
CA LYS A 31 -1.52 6.78 -20.21
C LYS A 31 -0.63 7.71 -19.39
N HIS A 32 0.62 7.88 -19.84
CA HIS A 32 1.59 8.83 -19.25
C HIS A 32 1.83 8.64 -17.74
N CYS A 33 2.04 7.41 -17.27
CA CYS A 33 2.42 7.19 -15.89
C CYS A 33 3.83 7.74 -15.62
N THR A 34 3.97 8.57 -14.58
CA THR A 34 5.27 9.02 -14.06
C THR A 34 6.14 7.85 -13.59
N GLY A 35 5.48 6.80 -13.11
CA GLY A 35 6.09 5.63 -12.52
C GLY A 35 5.65 4.32 -13.13
N SER A 36 5.74 3.23 -12.38
CA SER A 36 5.31 1.93 -12.87
C SER A 36 3.79 1.80 -12.99
N VAL A 37 3.36 0.80 -13.75
CA VAL A 37 1.96 0.38 -13.85
C VAL A 37 1.74 -0.80 -12.90
N VAL A 38 0.71 -0.69 -12.05
CA VAL A 38 0.33 -1.70 -11.06
C VAL A 38 -1.12 -2.12 -11.28
N LEU A 39 -1.53 -3.24 -10.68
CA LEU A 39 -2.94 -3.62 -10.67
C LEU A 39 -3.72 -2.75 -9.69
N GLY A 40 -4.92 -2.34 -10.09
CA GLY A 40 -5.85 -1.67 -9.20
C GLY A 40 -6.36 -2.59 -8.08
N ILE A 41 -7.17 -2.02 -7.19
CA ILE A 41 -7.74 -2.67 -5.99
C ILE A 41 -8.35 -4.06 -6.22
N CYS A 42 -9.03 -4.27 -7.35
CA CYS A 42 -9.66 -5.55 -7.69
C CYS A 42 -8.76 -6.51 -8.47
N GLY A 43 -7.49 -6.17 -8.70
CA GLY A 43 -6.55 -7.03 -9.44
C GLY A 43 -6.86 -7.19 -10.93
N CYS A 44 -7.81 -6.43 -11.49
CA CYS A 44 -8.27 -6.59 -12.88
C CYS A 44 -7.64 -5.57 -13.83
N CYS A 45 -7.87 -4.28 -13.58
CA CYS A 45 -7.39 -3.20 -14.42
C CYS A 45 -6.00 -2.73 -13.98
N SER A 46 -5.21 -2.31 -14.97
CA SER A 46 -3.90 -1.68 -14.75
C SER A 46 -4.07 -0.19 -14.50
N VAL A 47 -3.36 0.36 -13.52
CA VAL A 47 -3.40 1.78 -13.13
C VAL A 47 -1.99 2.29 -12.86
N CYS A 48 -1.77 3.60 -12.93
CA CYS A 48 -0.48 4.18 -12.55
C CYS A 48 -0.25 4.02 -11.03
N ALA A 49 0.96 3.64 -10.66
CA ALA A 49 1.36 3.53 -9.26
C ALA A 49 1.46 4.90 -8.59
N LYS A 50 1.12 4.95 -7.30
CA LYS A 50 1.21 6.17 -6.49
C LYS A 50 2.67 6.54 -6.23
N GLN A 51 2.98 7.81 -6.45
CA GLN A 51 4.33 8.38 -6.34
C GLN A 51 4.63 8.84 -4.90
N LYS A 52 5.89 9.20 -4.65
CA LYS A 52 6.33 9.68 -3.34
C LYS A 52 5.44 10.84 -2.88
N ASN A 53 5.08 10.82 -1.60
CA ASN A 53 4.24 11.83 -0.95
C ASN A 53 2.76 11.84 -1.38
N GLU A 54 2.31 10.88 -2.20
CA GLU A 54 0.90 10.71 -2.53
C GLU A 54 0.17 9.83 -1.51
N SER A 55 -1.14 10.04 -1.37
CA SER A 55 -2.01 9.22 -0.53
C SER A 55 -2.15 7.79 -1.08
N CYS A 56 -2.18 6.81 -0.18
CA CYS A 56 -2.27 5.38 -0.51
C CYS A 56 -3.09 4.59 0.53
N GLY A 57 -3.46 3.35 0.20
CA GLY A 57 -4.20 2.48 1.12
C GLY A 57 -5.65 2.92 1.33
N GLY A 58 -6.05 3.15 2.59
CA GLY A 58 -7.42 3.45 2.97
C GLY A 58 -8.36 2.26 2.86
N VAL A 59 -9.66 2.50 3.08
CA VAL A 59 -10.70 1.48 3.05
C VAL A 59 -10.64 0.67 1.75
N TYR A 60 -10.42 -0.64 1.86
CA TYR A 60 -10.18 -1.59 0.76
C TYR A 60 -8.97 -1.31 -0.14
N GLY A 61 -8.17 -0.27 0.08
CA GLY A 61 -7.10 0.15 -0.84
C GLY A 61 -7.55 1.16 -1.90
N LEU A 62 -8.65 1.89 -1.67
CA LEU A 62 -9.22 2.86 -2.62
C LEU A 62 -8.27 4.02 -2.98
N TYR A 63 -7.29 4.33 -2.12
CA TYR A 63 -6.29 5.35 -2.40
C TYR A 63 -5.13 4.81 -3.27
N GLY A 64 -5.14 3.52 -3.58
CA GLY A 64 -4.20 2.91 -4.52
C GLY A 64 -2.90 2.41 -3.90
N THR A 65 -2.04 1.91 -4.77
CA THR A 65 -0.81 1.19 -4.43
C THR A 65 0.40 2.03 -4.83
N CYS A 66 1.38 2.14 -3.94
CA CYS A 66 2.61 2.87 -4.18
C CYS A 66 3.51 2.20 -5.24
N ASP A 67 4.37 3.01 -5.84
CA ASP A 67 5.35 2.57 -6.82
C ASP A 67 6.48 1.74 -6.21
N ARG A 68 7.29 1.11 -7.06
CA ARG A 68 8.45 0.30 -6.67
C ARG A 68 9.40 1.11 -5.78
N GLY A 69 9.83 0.51 -4.68
CA GLY A 69 10.71 1.16 -3.70
C GLY A 69 10.01 2.14 -2.76
N LEU A 70 8.69 2.30 -2.88
CA LEU A 70 7.86 3.05 -1.96
C LEU A 70 6.97 2.10 -1.14
N ARG A 71 6.71 2.47 0.12
CA ARG A 71 5.77 1.77 1.01
C ARG A 71 4.67 2.72 1.44
N CYS A 72 3.47 2.18 1.62
CA CYS A 72 2.35 2.96 2.16
C CYS A 72 2.48 3.06 3.68
N VAL A 73 2.85 4.24 4.18
CA VAL A 73 3.04 4.47 5.62
C VAL A 73 1.76 5.05 6.21
N ILE A 74 1.12 4.27 7.08
CA ILE A 74 -0.01 4.71 7.90
C ILE A 74 0.53 5.12 9.26
N ARG A 75 0.18 6.33 9.71
CA ARG A 75 0.57 6.85 11.03
C ARG A 75 -0.62 6.73 11.99
N PRO A 76 -0.40 6.29 13.24
CA PRO A 76 -1.48 6.23 14.23
C PRO A 76 -2.11 7.61 14.44
N PRO A 77 -3.42 7.67 14.68
CA PRO A 77 -4.07 8.92 15.02
C PRO A 77 -3.58 9.42 16.40
N LEU A 78 -3.45 10.74 16.55
CA LEU A 78 -2.86 11.39 17.75
C LEU A 78 -3.64 11.11 19.06
N ASN A 79 -4.86 10.62 18.95
CA ASN A 79 -5.72 10.26 20.06
C ASN A 79 -5.46 8.84 20.61
N GLY A 80 -4.40 8.15 20.16
CA GLY A 80 -4.03 6.82 20.67
C GLY A 80 -4.91 5.68 20.18
N GLY A 81 -5.67 5.89 19.09
CA GLY A 81 -6.43 4.82 18.44
C GLY A 81 -5.52 3.79 17.76
N SER A 82 -5.94 2.53 17.75
CA SER A 82 -5.27 1.45 17.00
C SER A 82 -5.46 1.62 15.49
N ILE A 83 -4.46 1.21 14.71
CA ILE A 83 -4.52 1.15 13.24
C ILE A 83 -5.38 -0.06 12.83
N THR A 84 -6.39 0.18 12.01
CA THR A 84 -7.40 -0.80 11.57
C THR A 84 -7.24 -1.24 10.12
N GLN A 85 -6.19 -0.77 9.43
CA GLN A 85 -5.89 -0.96 7.99
C GLN A 85 -6.74 -0.11 7.03
N TYR A 86 -7.71 0.61 7.56
CA TYR A 86 -8.65 1.44 6.81
C TYR A 86 -8.18 2.89 6.67
N GLU A 87 -7.10 3.24 7.35
CA GLU A 87 -6.51 4.55 7.37
C GLU A 87 -5.78 4.86 6.06
N VAL A 88 -5.81 6.13 5.68
CA VAL A 88 -5.07 6.64 4.53
C VAL A 88 -3.62 6.84 4.94
N GLY A 89 -2.72 6.20 4.19
CA GLY A 89 -1.28 6.36 4.34
C GLY A 89 -0.70 7.33 3.32
N VAL A 90 0.62 7.49 3.38
CA VAL A 90 1.41 8.26 2.40
C VAL A 90 2.52 7.38 1.83
N CYS A 91 2.74 7.43 0.53
CA CYS A 91 3.84 6.72 -0.12
C CYS A 91 5.20 7.33 0.28
N GLU A 92 5.97 6.59 1.05
CA GLU A 92 7.30 6.98 1.49
C GLU A 92 8.36 6.03 0.95
N VAL A 93 9.58 6.53 0.80
CA VAL A 93 10.72 5.68 0.43
C VAL A 93 10.86 4.58 1.46
N GLN A 94 11.05 3.35 0.99
CA GLN A 94 11.40 2.23 1.85
C GLN A 94 12.83 2.44 2.37
N VAL A 95 13.00 3.31 3.36
CA VAL A 95 14.23 3.40 4.13
C VAL A 95 14.26 2.15 5.00
N GLY A 96 15.09 1.20 4.58
CA GLY A 96 15.30 -0.14 5.13
C GLY A 96 14.48 -0.49 6.38
N THR A 97 13.43 -1.31 6.19
CA THR A 97 13.51 -2.58 6.93
C THR A 97 14.81 -3.22 6.44
N PRO A 98 15.71 -3.73 7.31
CA PRO A 98 16.85 -4.47 6.83
C PRO A 98 16.31 -5.44 5.78
N THR A 99 16.81 -5.32 4.55
CA THR A 99 16.65 -6.40 3.60
C THR A 99 17.12 -7.61 4.38
N TRP A 100 16.31 -8.65 4.48
CA TRP A 100 16.84 -9.97 4.84
C TRP A 100 17.70 -10.44 3.67
N SER A 101 18.75 -9.67 3.36
CA SER A 101 19.87 -10.05 2.54
C SER A 101 20.73 -10.91 3.46
N GLU A 102 20.51 -12.22 3.38
CA GLU A 102 21.39 -13.36 3.64
C GLU A 102 22.52 -13.31 4.71
N ASP A 103 22.52 -12.35 5.65
CA ASP A 103 23.61 -12.18 6.62
C ASP A 103 23.13 -12.20 8.09
N MET A 104 21.90 -12.66 8.35
CA MET A 104 21.47 -13.05 9.69
C MET A 104 21.72 -14.55 9.89
N HIS A 105 22.96 -14.90 10.25
CA HIS A 105 23.23 -16.21 10.83
C HIS A 105 22.72 -16.23 12.27
N CYS A 106 21.56 -16.84 12.51
CA CYS A 106 21.21 -17.33 13.84
C CYS A 106 22.27 -18.38 14.23
N ASN A 107 23.19 -18.05 15.13
CA ASN A 107 23.98 -19.10 15.76
C ASN A 107 23.07 -19.91 16.71
N VAL A 108 23.41 -21.17 16.94
CA VAL A 108 22.64 -22.17 17.69
C VAL A 108 22.29 -21.75 19.13
N THR A 109 22.85 -20.64 19.61
CA THR A 109 22.69 -20.07 20.95
C THR A 109 21.69 -18.92 21.04
N GLY A 110 21.07 -18.47 19.95
CA GLY A 110 19.96 -17.48 20.00
C GLY A 110 20.35 -16.07 20.44
N GLN A 111 21.61 -15.65 20.26
CA GLN A 111 22.06 -14.27 20.53
C GLN A 111 22.27 -13.47 19.24
N VAL A 112 21.60 -12.32 19.14
CA VAL A 112 21.86 -11.31 18.11
C VAL A 112 23.03 -10.42 18.54
N SER A 113 24.20 -10.58 17.91
CA SER A 113 25.37 -9.73 18.19
C SER A 113 25.45 -8.61 17.16
N ALA A 114 25.19 -7.37 17.58
CA ALA A 114 25.37 -6.19 16.75
C ALA A 114 26.85 -5.77 16.75
N TRP A 115 27.55 -5.97 15.64
CA TRP A 115 28.83 -5.30 15.40
C TRP A 115 28.55 -4.02 14.60
N LEU A 116 28.71 -2.85 15.22
CA LEU A 116 28.68 -1.57 14.52
C LEU A 116 29.84 -1.53 13.51
N ALA A 117 29.54 -1.64 12.22
CA ALA A 117 30.44 -1.20 11.17
C ALA A 117 29.66 -0.25 10.23
N MET A 118 29.78 1.05 10.51
CA MET A 118 29.25 2.11 9.66
C MET A 118 30.13 2.19 8.40
N LYS A 119 29.75 1.50 7.32
CA LYS A 119 30.40 1.64 6.02
C LYS A 119 29.76 2.81 5.28
N ILE A 120 30.36 3.99 5.40
CA ILE A 120 30.02 5.13 4.54
C ILE A 120 30.70 4.88 3.20
N GLU A 121 29.94 4.53 2.17
CA GLU A 121 30.41 4.66 0.79
C GLU A 121 30.19 6.12 0.35
N GLY A 122 31.28 6.86 0.08
CA GLY A 122 31.18 8.11 -0.70
C GLY A 122 31.86 9.38 -0.19
N VAL A 123 33.02 9.34 0.50
CA VAL A 123 33.88 10.52 0.58
C VAL A 123 35.01 10.39 -0.44
N SER A 124 34.77 10.95 -1.62
CA SER A 124 35.83 11.44 -2.50
C SER A 124 35.89 12.94 -2.29
N THR A 125 36.90 13.45 -1.59
CA THR A 125 37.38 14.84 -1.73
C THR A 125 38.79 14.95 -1.13
N VAL A 126 39.73 15.29 -2.03
CA VAL A 126 41.12 15.80 -1.91
C VAL A 126 42.17 14.99 -1.15
#